data_AF-A0A256BH71-F1
#
_entry.id   AF-A0A256BH71-F1
#
_cell.length_a   1.000
_cell.length_b   1.000
_cell.length_c   1.000
_cell.angle_alpha   90.00
_cell.angle_beta   90.00
_cell.angle_gamma   90.00
#
_symmetry.space_group_name_H-M   'P 1'
#
loop_
_entity.id
_entity.type
_entity.pdbx_description
1 polymer ?
#
loop_
_entity_poly.entity_id
_entity_poly.type
_entity_poly.pdbx_seq_one_letter_code
_entity_poly.pdbx_strand_id
1 'polypeptide(L)'
;MSNNEEKNRVTAKLGIHKFTIRSHKSSEHIQQVSRDINQYLSDIEKHNPAMSLEEMALLVSLNIQSDNLDLHAQVDDMAKENADLLVRIKSLEHTMGTLVKEIAQIEKDKIQKEQAEKLASQQANQVKPVPARKSTGTASKKKATTNVKEPIVTKETVDAVNDLEKLQQPSLKSGVQIASNQLGRLRQTPRS
;
A
#
# COMPACT_ATOMS: atom_id res chain seq x y z
N MET A 1 29.12 -28.45 -15.46
CA MET A 1 29.25 -28.05 -14.04
C MET A 1 28.18 -28.79 -13.26
N SER A 2 28.51 -29.94 -12.67
CA SER A 2 27.56 -30.73 -11.89
C SER A 2 27.46 -30.13 -10.49
N ASN A 3 26.36 -29.43 -10.20
CA ASN A 3 26.03 -29.01 -8.84
C ASN A 3 25.82 -30.26 -7.99
N ASN A 4 26.89 -30.69 -7.32
CA ASN A 4 26.84 -31.72 -6.29
C ASN A 4 26.27 -31.06 -5.02
N GLU A 5 25.00 -30.67 -5.06
CA GLU A 5 24.26 -30.30 -3.85
C GLU A 5 24.32 -31.52 -2.93
N GLU A 6 24.99 -31.36 -1.78
CA GLU A 6 25.18 -32.42 -0.79
C GLU A 6 23.81 -32.95 -0.36
N LYS A 7 23.43 -34.08 -0.94
CA LYS A 7 22.17 -34.75 -0.62
C LYS A 7 22.27 -35.28 0.81
N ASN A 8 21.52 -34.67 1.71
CA ASN A 8 21.42 -35.12 3.10
C ASN A 8 20.77 -36.50 3.14
N ARG A 9 21.40 -37.41 3.89
CA ARG A 9 20.81 -38.71 4.20
C ARG A 9 20.15 -38.62 5.56
N VAL A 10 18.83 -38.83 5.59
CA VAL A 10 18.02 -38.71 6.80
C VAL A 10 17.28 -40.02 7.01
N THR A 11 17.37 -40.58 8.21
CA THR A 11 16.58 -41.76 8.56
C THR A 11 15.24 -41.32 9.12
N ALA A 12 14.15 -41.69 8.45
CA ALA A 12 12.77 -41.45 8.87
C ALA A 12 12.12 -42.76 9.33
N LYS A 13 11.14 -42.66 10.22
CA LYS A 13 10.40 -43.81 10.76
C LYS A 13 8.94 -43.69 10.34
N LEU A 14 8.44 -44.64 9.54
CA LEU A 14 7.05 -44.71 9.13
C LEU A 14 6.43 -45.98 9.73
N GLY A 15 5.49 -45.81 10.66
CA GLY A 15 4.99 -46.89 11.50
C GLY A 15 6.12 -47.59 12.26
N ILE A 16 6.28 -48.90 12.04
CA ILE A 16 7.38 -49.70 12.63
C ILE A 16 8.64 -49.72 11.76
N HIS A 17 8.56 -49.27 10.50
CA HIS A 17 9.64 -49.38 9.53
C HIS A 17 10.53 -48.14 9.52
N LYS A 18 11.83 -48.34 9.28
CA LYS A 18 12.83 -47.27 9.15
C LYS A 18 13.30 -47.18 7.71
N PHE A 19 13.30 -45.96 7.17
CA PHE A 19 13.71 -45.67 5.80
C PHE A 19 14.84 -44.66 5.81
N THR A 20 15.84 -44.83 4.93
CA THR A 20 16.88 -43.83 4.72
C THR A 20 16.59 -43.05 3.45
N ILE A 21 16.22 -41.79 3.61
CA ILE A 21 15.80 -40.90 2.54
C ILE A 21 17.00 -40.02 2.16
N ARG A 22 17.27 -39.90 0.85
CA ARG A 22 18.22 -38.92 0.31
C ARG A 22 17.44 -37.71 -0.20
N SER A 23 17.61 -36.56 0.42
CA SER A 23 16.87 -35.34 0.06
C SER A 23 17.76 -34.11 0.07
N HIS A 24 17.38 -33.10 -0.72
CA HIS A 24 17.93 -31.75 -0.66
C HIS A 24 17.26 -30.90 0.42
N LYS A 25 16.16 -31.38 1.02
CA LYS A 25 15.47 -30.71 2.12
C LYS A 25 16.23 -30.93 3.44
N SER A 26 15.96 -30.05 4.41
CA SER A 26 16.53 -30.17 5.76
C SER A 26 16.07 -31.45 6.45
N SER A 27 16.89 -31.98 7.36
CA SER A 27 16.49 -33.13 8.19
C SER A 27 15.23 -32.85 9.00
N GLU A 28 15.07 -31.63 9.50
CA GLU A 28 13.88 -31.20 10.23
C GLU A 28 12.61 -31.31 9.38
N HIS A 29 12.65 -30.85 8.12
CA HIS A 29 11.53 -30.94 7.21
C HIS A 29 11.14 -32.41 6.94
N ILE A 30 12.12 -33.27 6.65
CA ILE A 30 11.86 -34.70 6.43
C ILE A 30 11.30 -35.37 7.68
N GLN A 31 11.79 -35.01 8.87
CA GLN A 31 11.23 -35.51 10.13
C GLN A 31 9.80 -35.03 10.36
N GLN A 32 9.48 -33.79 10.00
CA GLN A 32 8.12 -33.27 10.11
C GLN A 32 7.17 -34.04 9.19
N VAL A 33 7.53 -34.21 7.91
CA VAL A 33 6.76 -35.03 6.95
C VAL A 33 6.55 -36.45 7.49
N SER A 34 7.58 -37.05 8.10
CA SER A 34 7.48 -38.37 8.71
C SER A 34 6.48 -38.42 9.87
N ARG A 35 6.39 -37.35 10.69
CA ARG A 35 5.39 -37.25 11.77
C ARG A 35 3.99 -37.13 11.20
N ASP A 36 3.81 -36.30 10.18
CA ASP A 36 2.52 -36.04 9.55
C ASP A 36 1.97 -37.33 8.90
N ILE A 37 2.82 -38.06 8.16
CA ILE A 37 2.45 -39.36 7.59
C ILE A 37 2.07 -40.37 8.69
N ASN A 38 2.83 -40.43 9.79
CA ASN A 38 2.49 -41.32 10.91
C ASN A 38 1.16 -40.95 11.57
N GLN A 39 0.83 -39.66 11.63
CA GLN A 39 -0.46 -39.21 12.14
C GLN A 39 -1.60 -39.72 11.24
N TYR A 40 -1.48 -39.54 9.91
CA TYR A 40 -2.46 -40.07 8.97
C TYR A 40 -2.62 -41.59 9.03
N LEU A 41 -1.50 -42.32 9.13
CA LEU A 41 -1.53 -43.78 9.30
C LEU A 41 -2.26 -44.17 10.59
N SER A 42 -1.97 -43.51 11.72
CA SER A 42 -2.65 -43.77 12.99
C SER A 42 -4.14 -43.48 12.93
N ASP A 43 -4.55 -42.42 12.24
CA ASP A 43 -5.96 -42.06 12.11
C ASP A 43 -6.72 -43.05 11.21
N ILE A 44 -6.10 -43.53 10.13
CA ILE A 44 -6.68 -44.58 9.29
C ILE A 44 -6.78 -45.89 10.07
N GLU A 45 -5.74 -46.28 10.82
CA GLU A 45 -5.71 -47.49 11.63
C GLU A 45 -6.83 -47.51 12.68
N LYS A 46 -7.13 -46.37 13.32
CA LYS A 46 -8.26 -46.24 14.26
C LYS A 46 -9.62 -46.52 13.61
N HIS A 47 -9.80 -46.11 12.37
CA HIS A 47 -11.07 -46.29 11.64
C HIS A 47 -11.15 -47.64 10.91
N ASN A 48 -10.00 -48.20 10.51
CA ASN A 48 -9.91 -49.42 9.71
C ASN A 48 -8.80 -50.35 10.25
N PRO A 49 -8.98 -50.96 11.43
CA PRO A 49 -7.91 -51.73 12.09
C PRO A 49 -7.53 -53.04 11.37
N ALA A 50 -8.37 -53.51 10.44
CA ALA A 50 -8.08 -54.71 9.64
C ALA A 50 -7.25 -54.41 8.38
N MET A 51 -7.00 -53.14 8.06
CA MET A 51 -6.28 -52.72 6.86
C MET A 51 -4.78 -52.95 7.00
N SER A 52 -4.13 -53.47 5.96
CA SER A 52 -2.69 -53.66 5.97
C SER A 52 -1.95 -52.31 5.90
N LEU A 53 -0.70 -52.28 6.39
CA LEU A 53 0.11 -51.06 6.35
C LEU A 53 0.33 -50.54 4.92
N GLU A 54 0.45 -51.45 3.95
CA GLU A 54 0.65 -51.13 2.54
C GLU A 54 -0.58 -50.44 1.94
N GLU A 55 -1.77 -50.96 2.22
CA GLU A 55 -3.05 -50.35 1.81
C GLU A 55 -3.26 -48.99 2.48
N MET A 56 -2.94 -48.87 3.78
CA MET A 56 -3.00 -47.59 4.48
C MET A 56 -2.05 -46.56 3.84
N ALA A 57 -0.82 -46.96 3.52
CA ALA A 57 0.15 -46.07 2.89
C ALA A 57 -0.30 -45.60 1.49
N LEU A 58 -0.96 -46.46 0.72
CA LEU A 58 -1.58 -46.09 -0.56
C LEU A 58 -2.70 -45.08 -0.36
N LEU A 59 -3.57 -45.29 0.64
CA LEU A 59 -4.66 -44.35 0.94
C LEU A 59 -4.13 -42.99 1.40
N VAL A 60 -3.11 -42.97 2.26
CA VAL A 60 -2.43 -41.73 2.66
C VAL A 60 -1.85 -41.02 1.45
N SER A 61 -1.18 -41.75 0.56
CA SER A 61 -0.59 -41.17 -0.66
C SER A 61 -1.65 -40.56 -1.58
N LEU A 62 -2.80 -41.21 -1.73
CA LEU A 62 -3.92 -40.71 -2.53
C LEU A 62 -4.52 -39.43 -1.92
N ASN A 63 -4.72 -39.42 -0.60
CA ASN A 63 -5.26 -38.26 0.11
C ASN A 63 -4.31 -37.06 0.01
N ILE A 64 -3.01 -37.26 0.28
CA ILE A 64 -2.00 -36.20 0.12
C ILE A 64 -1.97 -35.68 -1.31
N GLN A 65 -2.11 -36.55 -2.32
CA GLN A 65 -2.14 -36.12 -3.70
C GLN A 65 -3.39 -35.29 -4.02
N SER A 66 -4.55 -35.65 -3.46
CA SER A 66 -5.77 -34.85 -3.57
C SER A 66 -5.58 -33.47 -2.95
N ASP A 67 -5.07 -33.41 -1.71
CA ASP A 67 -4.82 -32.15 -1.01
C ASP A 67 -3.84 -31.24 -1.77
N ASN A 68 -2.82 -31.83 -2.40
CA ASN A 68 -1.89 -31.07 -3.24
C ASN A 68 -2.58 -30.46 -4.48
N LEU A 69 -3.53 -31.16 -5.09
CA LEU A 69 -4.29 -30.63 -6.23
C LEU A 69 -5.17 -29.45 -5.80
N ASP A 70 -5.83 -29.56 -4.64
CA ASP A 70 -6.65 -28.48 -4.09
C ASP A 70 -5.78 -27.25 -3.73
N LEU A 71 -4.62 -27.48 -3.13
CA LEU A 71 -3.65 -26.41 -2.84
C LEU A 71 -3.14 -25.73 -4.12
N HIS A 72 -2.88 -26.49 -5.19
CA HIS A 72 -2.48 -25.93 -6.48
C HIS A 72 -3.59 -25.06 -7.08
N ALA A 73 -4.83 -25.54 -7.07
CA ALA A 73 -5.97 -24.77 -7.53
C ALA A 73 -6.13 -23.46 -6.75
N GLN A 74 -5.97 -23.50 -5.41
CA GLN A 74 -6.03 -22.31 -4.58
C GLN A 74 -4.91 -21.30 -4.91
N VAL A 75 -3.69 -21.78 -5.14
CA VAL A 75 -2.55 -20.93 -5.54
C VAL A 75 -2.82 -20.26 -6.90
N ASP A 76 -3.39 -21.00 -7.85
CA ASP A 76 -3.73 -20.47 -9.17
C ASP A 76 -4.84 -19.41 -9.09
N ASP A 77 -5.87 -19.64 -8.26
CA ASP A 77 -6.93 -18.66 -8.01
C ASP A 77 -6.38 -17.38 -7.37
N MET A 78 -5.52 -17.52 -6.35
CA MET A 78 -4.85 -16.39 -5.72
C MET A 78 -3.91 -15.65 -6.69
N ALA A 79 -3.24 -16.36 -7.59
CA ALA A 79 -2.39 -15.74 -8.61
C ALA A 79 -3.21 -14.91 -9.60
N LYS A 80 -4.40 -15.40 -9.98
CA LYS A 80 -5.34 -14.69 -10.84
C LYS A 80 -5.89 -13.43 -10.17
N GLU A 81 -6.33 -13.53 -8.91
CA GLU A 81 -6.80 -12.37 -8.14
C GLU A 81 -5.69 -11.32 -8.01
N ASN A 82 -4.47 -11.73 -7.71
CA ASN A 82 -3.33 -10.81 -7.64
C ASN A 82 -3.05 -10.13 -8.99
N ALA A 83 -3.20 -10.83 -10.11
CA ALA A 83 -3.06 -10.24 -11.43
C ALA A 83 -4.14 -9.18 -11.70
N ASP A 84 -5.39 -9.47 -11.34
CA ASP A 84 -6.52 -8.53 -11.48
C ASP A 84 -6.33 -7.28 -10.59
N LEU A 85 -5.87 -7.48 -9.34
CA LEU A 85 -5.54 -6.38 -8.43
C LEU A 85 -4.41 -5.50 -8.98
N LEU A 86 -3.37 -6.08 -9.58
CA LEU A 86 -2.30 -5.33 -10.22
C LEU A 86 -2.80 -4.50 -11.41
N VAL A 87 -3.72 -5.03 -12.22
CA VAL A 87 -4.37 -4.27 -13.30
C VAL A 87 -5.17 -3.10 -12.72
N ARG A 88 -5.91 -3.34 -11.63
CA ARG A 88 -6.69 -2.28 -10.97
C ARG A 88 -5.79 -1.19 -10.39
N ILE A 89 -4.68 -1.55 -9.76
CA ILE A 89 -3.70 -0.59 -9.22
C ILE A 89 -3.14 0.27 -10.35
N LYS A 90 -2.70 -0.32 -11.46
CA LYS A 90 -2.18 0.43 -12.62
C LYS A 90 -3.21 1.40 -13.20
N SER A 91 -4.48 0.99 -13.25
CA SER A 91 -5.57 1.88 -13.68
C SER A 91 -5.75 3.07 -12.73
N LEU A 92 -5.72 2.83 -11.43
CA LEU A 92 -5.80 3.88 -10.42
C LEU A 92 -4.60 4.84 -10.48
N GLU A 93 -3.38 4.31 -10.60
CA GLU A 93 -2.16 5.11 -10.77
C GLU A 93 -2.25 6.01 -12.01
N HIS A 94 -2.78 5.50 -13.12
CA HIS A 94 -3.00 6.30 -14.32
C HIS A 94 -3.99 7.44 -14.06
N THR A 95 -5.15 7.15 -13.45
CA THR A 95 -6.16 8.17 -13.13
C THR A 95 -5.66 9.21 -12.13
N MET A 96 -4.83 8.80 -11.17
CA MET A 96 -4.20 9.73 -10.23
C MET A 96 -3.19 10.62 -10.96
N GLY A 97 -2.41 10.06 -11.87
CA GLY A 97 -1.48 10.81 -12.72
C GLY A 97 -2.16 11.86 -13.60
N THR A 98 -3.36 11.59 -14.13
CA THR A 98 -4.14 12.58 -14.89
C THR A 98 -4.67 13.69 -13.98
N LEU A 99 -5.24 13.34 -12.83
CA LEU A 99 -5.75 14.33 -11.86
C LEU A 99 -4.64 15.25 -11.34
N VAL A 100 -3.45 14.72 -11.07
CA VAL A 100 -2.29 15.54 -10.64
C VAL A 100 -1.89 16.54 -11.73
N LYS A 101 -1.90 16.15 -13.01
CA LYS A 101 -1.62 17.06 -14.13
C LYS A 101 -2.69 18.14 -14.28
N GLU A 102 -3.97 17.77 -14.12
CA GLU A 102 -5.08 18.72 -14.18
C GLU A 102 -5.00 19.76 -13.05
N ILE A 103 -4.70 19.34 -11.82
CA ILE A 103 -4.51 20.25 -10.68
C ILE A 103 -3.36 21.23 -10.96
N ALA A 104 -2.20 20.73 -11.43
CA ALA A 104 -1.07 21.58 -11.76
C ALA A 104 -1.39 22.61 -12.86
N GLN A 105 -2.21 22.22 -13.85
CA GLN A 105 -2.64 23.13 -14.91
C GLN A 105 -3.60 24.20 -14.37
N ILE A 106 -4.57 23.83 -13.52
CA ILE A 106 -5.48 24.78 -12.87
C ILE A 106 -4.72 25.81 -12.03
N GLU A 107 -3.70 25.37 -11.28
CA GLU A 107 -2.86 26.27 -10.49
C GLU A 107 -2.06 27.24 -11.39
N LYS A 108 -1.50 26.74 -12.50
CA LYS A 108 -0.79 27.58 -13.48
C LYS A 108 -1.71 28.62 -14.10
N ASP A 109 -2.91 28.23 -14.53
CA ASP A 109 -3.89 29.12 -15.15
C ASP A 109 -4.38 30.18 -14.16
N LYS A 110 -4.56 29.80 -12.89
CA LYS A 110 -4.92 30.73 -11.81
C LYS A 110 -3.84 31.80 -11.60
N ILE A 111 -2.57 31.40 -11.54
CA ILE A 111 -1.44 32.33 -11.39
C ILE A 111 -1.37 33.29 -12.59
N GLN A 112 -1.53 32.79 -13.81
CA GLN A 112 -1.51 33.63 -15.02
C GLN A 112 -2.66 34.64 -15.03
N LYS A 113 -3.87 34.22 -14.63
CA LYS A 113 -5.03 35.11 -14.56
C LYS A 113 -4.84 36.23 -13.53
N GLU A 114 -4.35 35.90 -12.34
CA GLU A 114 -4.03 36.88 -11.31
C GLU A 114 -2.93 37.87 -11.75
N GLN A 115 -1.91 37.40 -12.49
CA GLN A 115 -0.87 38.26 -13.05
C GLN A 115 -1.43 39.20 -14.14
N ALA A 116 -2.28 38.69 -15.03
CA ALA A 116 -2.91 39.49 -16.09
C ALA A 116 -3.83 40.58 -15.49
N GLU A 117 -4.59 40.27 -14.45
CA GLU A 117 -5.49 41.21 -13.78
C GLU A 117 -4.71 42.32 -13.03
N LYS A 118 -3.58 41.97 -12.41
CA LYS A 118 -2.65 42.95 -11.81
C LYS A 118 -2.03 43.88 -12.85
N LEU A 119 -1.63 43.36 -14.02
CA LEU A 119 -1.09 44.17 -15.12
C LEU A 119 -2.14 45.09 -15.74
N ALA A 120 -3.38 44.61 -15.93
CA ALA A 120 -4.48 45.42 -16.46
C ALA A 120 -4.86 46.58 -15.52
N SER A 121 -4.88 46.32 -14.21
CA SER A 121 -5.19 47.34 -13.19
C SER A 121 -4.09 48.41 -13.06
N GLN A 122 -2.82 48.07 -13.36
CA GLN A 122 -1.73 49.04 -13.41
C GLN A 122 -1.78 49.94 -14.66
N GLN A 123 -2.28 49.46 -15.78
CA GLN A 123 -2.45 50.26 -17.00
C GLN A 123 -3.64 51.21 -16.94
N ALA A 124 -4.73 50.84 -16.25
CA ALA A 124 -5.91 51.70 -16.10
C ALA A 124 -5.67 52.95 -15.23
N ASN A 125 -4.68 52.93 -14.32
CA ASN A 125 -4.37 54.05 -13.42
C ASN A 125 -3.42 55.12 -14.01
N GLN A 126 -3.07 55.07 -15.30
CA GLN A 126 -2.21 56.06 -15.97
C GLN A 126 -2.94 57.04 -16.92
N VAL A 127 -4.25 57.26 -16.78
CA VAL A 127 -4.95 58.35 -17.50
C VAL A 127 -5.29 59.49 -16.53
N LYS A 128 -4.44 60.54 -16.54
CA LYS A 128 -4.66 61.82 -15.82
C LYS A 128 -5.82 62.61 -16.44
N PRO A 129 -6.73 63.21 -15.63
CA PRO A 129 -7.70 64.20 -16.07
C PRO A 129 -7.10 65.62 -16.13
N VAL A 130 -7.51 66.44 -17.10
CA VAL A 130 -7.14 67.86 -17.29
C VAL A 130 -8.42 68.69 -17.55
N PRO A 131 -8.50 69.97 -17.11
CA PRO A 131 -9.63 70.48 -16.32
C PRO A 131 -10.52 71.50 -17.04
N ALA A 132 -11.71 71.75 -16.49
CA ALA A 132 -12.57 72.87 -16.86
C ALA A 132 -12.86 73.82 -15.67
N ARG A 133 -13.05 75.08 -16.05
CA ARG A 133 -13.06 76.34 -15.28
C ARG A 133 -14.31 76.58 -14.41
N LYS A 134 -14.05 77.35 -13.33
CA LYS A 134 -14.80 78.49 -12.72
C LYS A 134 -15.93 78.29 -11.68
N SER A 135 -15.83 79.23 -10.71
CA SER A 135 -16.83 79.99 -9.92
C SER A 135 -17.45 79.43 -8.61
N THR A 136 -16.97 80.00 -7.49
CA THR A 136 -17.70 80.69 -6.39
C THR A 136 -19.06 80.17 -5.88
N GLY A 137 -19.17 79.99 -4.56
CA GLY A 137 -20.38 80.36 -3.78
C GLY A 137 -20.94 79.35 -2.75
N THR A 138 -20.59 79.55 -1.47
CA THR A 138 -21.41 79.40 -0.22
C THR A 138 -22.29 78.16 0.09
N ALA A 139 -21.90 77.49 1.19
CA ALA A 139 -22.67 77.04 2.39
C ALA A 139 -23.91 76.10 2.29
N SER A 140 -23.75 74.85 2.79
CA SER A 140 -24.43 74.28 4.01
C SER A 140 -24.82 72.79 3.95
N LYS A 141 -24.31 72.04 4.94
CA LYS A 141 -24.85 70.88 5.72
C LYS A 141 -25.25 69.53 5.08
N LYS A 142 -24.59 68.50 5.66
CA LYS A 142 -25.03 67.12 6.05
C LYS A 142 -25.35 66.15 4.88
N LYS A 143 -24.98 64.86 4.88
CA LYS A 143 -24.61 63.89 5.94
C LYS A 143 -24.00 62.63 5.27
N ALA A 144 -23.18 61.88 6.03
CA ALA A 144 -22.91 60.43 5.93
C ALA A 144 -22.10 59.96 4.69
N THR A 145 -21.19 58.98 4.70
CA THR A 145 -20.80 57.91 5.63
C THR A 145 -19.56 57.20 5.02
N THR A 146 -18.75 56.52 5.85
CA THR A 146 -17.94 55.30 5.52
C THR A 146 -16.88 55.36 4.40
N ASN A 147 -15.70 54.74 4.42
CA ASN A 147 -14.90 53.96 5.36
C ASN A 147 -13.54 53.71 4.65
N VAL A 148 -12.48 53.44 5.41
CA VAL A 148 -11.21 52.78 5.00
C VAL A 148 -10.20 53.53 4.09
N LYS A 149 -9.01 53.77 4.66
CA LYS A 149 -7.69 53.74 4.01
C LYS A 149 -6.84 52.79 4.86
N GLU A 150 -6.46 51.63 4.35
CA GLU A 150 -5.23 51.36 3.58
C GLU A 150 -4.17 50.63 4.46
N PRO A 151 -3.20 49.96 3.83
CA PRO A 151 -2.63 48.69 4.28
C PRO A 151 -1.22 48.85 4.87
N ILE A 152 -0.70 47.80 5.50
CA ILE A 152 0.72 47.68 5.79
C ILE A 152 1.24 46.31 5.34
N VAL A 153 2.21 46.40 4.44
CA VAL A 153 3.12 45.38 3.93
C VAL A 153 4.12 44.99 5.01
N THR A 154 4.48 43.72 5.13
CA THR A 154 5.91 43.36 5.33
C THR A 154 6.21 41.96 4.82
N LYS A 155 7.31 41.91 4.08
CA LYS A 155 8.04 40.71 3.65
C LYS A 155 8.68 40.04 4.87
N GLU A 156 8.57 38.73 4.96
CA GLU A 156 9.64 37.89 5.50
C GLU A 156 9.81 36.67 4.61
N THR A 157 11.06 36.48 4.21
CA THR A 157 11.56 35.46 3.31
C THR A 157 12.34 34.46 4.13
N VAL A 158 12.41 33.22 3.62
CA VAL A 158 13.45 32.21 3.85
C VAL A 158 13.31 31.42 5.15
N ASP A 159 12.76 30.20 5.02
CA ASP A 159 13.33 28.95 5.58
C ASP A 159 12.32 27.79 5.39
N ALA A 160 12.28 27.17 4.21
CA ALA A 160 11.56 25.91 4.01
C ALA A 160 11.98 25.08 2.77
N VAL A 161 13.06 25.44 2.06
CA VAL A 161 13.36 24.84 0.74
C VAL A 161 14.51 23.82 0.78
N ASN A 162 14.91 23.31 1.96
CA ASN A 162 16.06 22.38 2.03
C ASN A 162 15.79 20.97 2.61
N ASP A 163 14.53 20.56 2.80
CA ASP A 163 14.23 19.21 3.31
C ASP A 163 13.55 18.25 2.31
N LEU A 164 13.44 18.61 1.03
CA LEU A 164 12.75 17.78 0.04
C LEU A 164 13.65 16.88 -0.83
N GLU A 165 14.89 16.62 -0.41
CA GLU A 165 15.81 15.69 -1.10
C GLU A 165 16.23 14.47 -0.27
N LYS A 166 15.64 14.25 0.92
CA LYS A 166 15.91 13.04 1.74
C LYS A 166 14.81 11.97 1.76
N LEU A 167 13.79 12.07 0.91
CA LEU A 167 12.81 10.99 0.73
C LEU A 167 13.25 10.02 -0.38
N GLN A 168 14.48 9.54 -0.27
CA GLN A 168 14.94 8.37 -1.00
C GLN A 168 14.55 7.13 -0.18
N GLN A 169 13.47 6.47 -0.63
CA GLN A 169 12.91 5.17 -0.22
C GLN A 169 12.14 5.09 1.13
N PRO A 170 10.82 4.79 1.11
CA PRO A 170 10.16 4.25 2.29
C PRO A 170 10.56 2.78 2.47
N SER A 171 11.35 2.49 3.51
CA SER A 171 11.65 1.10 3.89
C SER A 171 10.35 0.40 4.30
N LEU A 172 10.08 -0.76 3.69
CA LEU A 172 8.90 -1.62 3.90
C LEU A 172 8.75 -2.17 5.34
N LYS A 173 9.62 -1.77 6.27
CA LYS A 173 9.61 -2.26 7.67
C LYS A 173 8.64 -1.52 8.59
N SER A 174 8.25 -0.29 8.24
CA SER A 174 7.42 0.57 9.09
C SER A 174 5.92 0.20 9.07
N GLY A 175 5.38 -0.20 7.92
CA GLY A 175 3.95 -0.52 7.77
C GLY A 175 3.50 -1.77 8.54
N VAL A 176 4.38 -2.77 8.67
CA VAL A 176 4.07 -4.04 9.36
C VAL A 176 3.91 -3.85 10.88
N GLN A 177 4.63 -2.90 11.48
CA GLN A 177 4.55 -2.63 12.92
C GLN A 177 3.30 -1.83 13.32
N ILE A 178 2.78 -0.98 12.44
CA ILE A 178 1.57 -0.21 12.71
C ILE A 178 0.33 -1.13 12.67
N ALA A 179 0.27 -2.06 11.70
CA ALA A 179 -0.81 -3.04 11.61
C ALA A 179 -0.83 -4.05 12.78
N SER A 180 0.36 -4.47 13.26
CA SER A 180 0.49 -5.38 14.40
C SER A 180 -0.04 -4.77 15.72
N ASN A 181 0.20 -3.47 15.94
CA ASN A 181 -0.24 -2.79 17.16
C ASN A 181 -1.75 -2.50 17.20
N GLN A 182 -2.42 -2.39 16.05
CA GLN A 182 -3.88 -2.21 16.00
C GLN A 182 -4.64 -3.53 16.20
N LEU A 183 -4.14 -4.66 15.69
CA LEU A 183 -4.78 -5.97 15.93
C LEU A 183 -4.62 -6.48 17.37
N GLY A 184 -3.52 -6.13 18.06
CA GLY A 184 -3.29 -6.52 19.44
C GLY A 184 -4.26 -5.87 20.45
N ARG A 185 -4.77 -4.67 20.15
CA ARG A 185 -5.69 -3.94 21.04
C ARG A 185 -7.14 -4.41 20.95
N LEU A 186 -7.53 -5.08 19.86
CA LEU A 186 -8.91 -5.58 19.69
C LEU A 186 -9.22 -6.84 20.51
N ARG A 187 -8.21 -7.49 21.12
CA ARG A 187 -8.38 -8.74 21.88
C ARG A 187 -8.52 -8.57 23.40
N GLN A 188 -8.56 -7.33 23.90
CA GLN A 188 -8.79 -7.08 25.32
C GLN A 188 -10.10 -6.31 25.53
N THR A 189 -11.23 -7.00 25.37
CA THR A 189 -12.45 -6.62 26.07
C THR A 189 -12.57 -7.47 27.34
N PRO A 190 -12.75 -6.87 28.53
CA PRO A 190 -12.93 -7.63 29.75
C PRO A 190 -14.29 -8.36 29.70
N ARG A 191 -14.27 -9.67 29.91
CA ARG A 191 -15.48 -10.44 30.22
C ARG A 191 -15.99 -9.99 31.59
N SER A 192 -17.08 -9.25 31.59
CA SER A 192 -18.00 -9.08 32.73
C SER A 192 -18.91 -10.29 32.87
#